data_AF-A0A0T9DIN2-F1
#
_entry.id   AF-A0A0T9DIN2-F1
#
_cell.length_a   1.000
_cell.length_b   1.000
_cell.length_c   1.000
_cell.angle_alpha   90.00
_cell.angle_beta   90.00
_cell.angle_gamma   90.00
#
_symmetry.space_group_name_H-M   'P 1'
#
loop_
_entity.id
_entity.type
_entity.pdbx_description
1 polymer ?
#
loop_
_entity_poly.entity_id
_entity_poly.type
_entity_poly.pdbx_seq_one_letter_code
_entity_poly.pdbx_strand_id
1 'polypeptide(L)' 'MVGVHVSDEEGARRELERGDRHPGWNRGSARAAHADAEYDFELDTTATPVHELARELHESYQACPYPMAFNRLRKRFLS' A
#
# COMPACT_ATOMS: atom_id res chain seq x y z
N MET A 1 1.68 6.45 7.95
CA MET A 1 0.79 5.50 7.26
C MET A 1 1.56 4.82 6.14
N VAL A 2 1.34 3.53 5.88
CA VAL A 2 2.06 2.78 4.84
C VAL A 2 1.07 2.40 3.73
N GLY A 3 1.39 2.77 2.49
CA GLY A 3 0.68 2.34 1.29
C GLY A 3 1.31 1.07 0.75
N VAL A 4 0.50 0.06 0.45
CA VAL A 4 0.98 -1.21 -0.13
C VAL A 4 0.29 -1.42 -1.46
N HIS A 5 1.09 -1.41 -2.52
CA HIS A 5 0.65 -1.44 -3.90
C HIS A 5 1.04 -2.75 -4.58
N VAL A 6 0.34 -3.05 -5.66
CA VAL A 6 0.65 -4.12 -6.61
C VAL A 6 0.09 -3.70 -7.96
N SER A 7 0.76 -4.08 -9.04
CA SER A 7 0.23 -3.88 -10.39
C SER A 7 -1.11 -4.61 -10.58
N ASP A 8 -1.95 -4.10 -11.47
CA ASP A 8 -3.24 -4.73 -11.80
C ASP A 8 -3.05 -6.17 -12.31
N GLU A 9 -1.99 -6.42 -13.08
CA GLU A 9 -1.66 -7.73 -13.65
C GLU A 9 -1.24 -8.74 -12.57
N GLU A 10 -0.27 -8.38 -11.72
CA GLU A 10 0.23 -9.28 -10.68
C GLU A 10 -0.82 -9.49 -9.59
N GLY A 11 -1.59 -8.44 -9.27
CA GLY A 11 -2.74 -8.54 -8.40
C GLY A 11 -3.76 -9.57 -8.90
N ALA A 12 -4.15 -9.48 -10.16
CA ALA A 12 -5.09 -10.44 -10.76
C ALA A 12 -4.54 -11.86 -10.78
N ARG A 13 -3.25 -12.05 -11.06
CA ARG A 13 -2.59 -13.37 -11.01
C ARG A 13 -2.64 -13.97 -9.59
N ARG A 14 -2.30 -13.18 -8.56
CA ARG A 14 -2.33 -13.61 -7.15
C ARG A 14 -3.76 -13.86 -6.65
N GLU A 15 -4.74 -13.08 -7.10
CA GLU A 15 -6.15 -13.34 -6.80
C GLU A 15 -6.60 -14.71 -7.31
N LEU A 16 -6.26 -15.02 -8.56
CA LEU A 16 -6.56 -16.31 -9.17
C LEU A 16 -5.88 -17.46 -8.40
N GLU A 17 -4.60 -17.28 -8.06
CA GLU A 17 -3.82 -18.28 -7.31
C GLU A 17 -4.40 -18.56 -5.91
N ARG A 18 -4.95 -17.56 -5.23
CA ARG A 18 -5.58 -17.74 -3.90
C ARG A 18 -6.87 -18.57 -3.98
N GLY A 19 -7.58 -18.56 -5.10
CA GLY A 19 -8.75 -19.42 -5.36
C GLY A 19 -10.03 -19.11 -4.55
N ASP A 20 -9.94 -18.22 -3.55
CA ASP A 20 -11.03 -17.82 -2.65
C ASP A 20 -11.56 -16.39 -2.93
N ARG A 21 -11.11 -15.75 -4.02
CA ARG A 21 -11.49 -14.39 -4.41
C ARG A 21 -12.17 -14.34 -5.77
N HIS A 22 -13.11 -13.40 -5.93
CA HIS A 22 -13.69 -13.11 -7.23
C HIS A 22 -12.75 -12.23 -8.07
N PRO A 23 -12.64 -12.45 -9.39
CA PRO A 23 -11.81 -11.63 -10.26
C PRO A 23 -12.11 -10.14 -10.17
N GLY A 24 -11.06 -9.33 -10.05
CA GLY A 24 -11.16 -7.87 -10.02
C GLY A 24 -11.34 -7.28 -8.61
N TRP A 25 -11.40 -8.11 -7.56
CA TRP A 25 -11.42 -7.62 -6.18
C TRP A 25 -10.17 -6.82 -5.87
N ASN A 26 -8.97 -7.27 -6.22
CA ASN A 26 -7.71 -6.56 -5.97
C ASN A 26 -7.72 -5.17 -6.62
N ARG A 27 -8.02 -5.11 -7.92
CA ARG A 27 -8.06 -3.83 -8.65
C ARG A 27 -9.11 -2.88 -8.07
N GLY A 28 -10.31 -3.39 -7.80
CA GLY A 28 -11.40 -2.60 -7.24
C GLY A 28 -11.05 -2.06 -5.84
N SER A 29 -10.58 -2.94 -4.96
CA SER A 29 -10.22 -2.57 -3.59
C SER A 29 -9.01 -1.64 -3.54
N ALA A 30 -7.99 -1.85 -4.39
CA ALA A 30 -6.82 -0.99 -4.44
C ALA A 30 -7.21 0.45 -4.82
N ARG A 31 -8.00 0.62 -5.90
CA ARG A 31 -8.48 1.94 -6.32
C ARG A 31 -9.26 2.64 -5.21
N ALA A 32 -10.17 1.93 -4.55
CA ALA A 32 -10.96 2.50 -3.45
C ALA A 32 -10.10 2.84 -2.22
N ALA A 33 -9.16 1.96 -1.85
CA ALA A 33 -8.33 2.14 -0.66
C ALA A 33 -7.33 3.30 -0.79
N HIS A 34 -6.85 3.57 -2.01
CA HIS A 34 -5.81 4.57 -2.24
C HIS A 34 -6.34 5.94 -2.70
N ALA A 35 -7.61 6.05 -3.15
CA ALA A 35 -8.14 7.26 -3.78
C ALA A 35 -7.97 8.55 -2.94
N ASP A 36 -8.21 8.46 -1.63
CA ASP A 36 -8.16 9.60 -0.70
C ASP A 36 -7.13 9.44 0.41
N ALA A 37 -6.25 8.45 0.28
CA ALA A 37 -5.22 8.17 1.26
C ALA A 37 -3.98 9.05 1.06
N GLU A 38 -3.24 9.28 2.14
CA GLU A 38 -1.91 9.86 2.10
C GLU A 38 -0.93 8.94 2.85
N TYR A 39 0.24 8.69 2.31
CA TYR A 39 1.20 7.79 2.94
C TYR A 39 2.46 8.54 3.39
N ASP A 40 3.12 7.98 4.38
CA ASP A 40 4.49 8.38 4.74
C ASP A 40 5.52 7.46 4.06
N PHE A 41 5.10 6.21 3.79
CA PHE A 41 5.90 5.20 3.13
C PHE A 41 5.02 4.46 2.13
N GLU A 42 5.53 4.18 0.95
CA GLU A 42 4.82 3.45 -0.10
C GLU A 42 5.68 2.26 -0.54
N LEU A 43 5.05 1.08 -0.61
CA LEU A 43 5.69 -0.17 -1.00
C LEU A 43 5.02 -0.71 -2.25
N ASP A 44 5.81 -1.18 -3.20
CA ASP A 44 5.31 -1.89 -4.38
C ASP A 44 5.70 -3.37 -4.30
N THR A 45 4.70 -4.23 -4.16
CA THR A 45 4.87 -5.69 -4.03
C THR A 45 4.82 -6.41 -5.37
N THR A 46 4.85 -5.69 -6.50
CA THR A 46 4.72 -6.26 -7.85
C THR A 46 5.84 -7.25 -8.15
N ALA A 47 7.10 -6.83 -7.99
CA ALA A 47 8.27 -7.64 -8.35
C ALA A 47 9.22 -7.88 -7.17
N THR A 48 9.26 -6.98 -6.20
CA THR A 48 10.21 -7.06 -5.09
C THR A 48 9.77 -8.09 -4.05
N PRO A 49 10.66 -8.99 -3.60
CA PRO A 49 10.36 -9.93 -2.53
C PRO A 49 9.92 -9.22 -1.24
N VAL A 50 8.91 -9.77 -0.56
CA VAL A 50 8.30 -9.15 0.63
C VAL A 50 9.31 -8.90 1.76
N HIS A 51 10.31 -9.77 1.92
CA HIS A 51 11.31 -9.62 2.98
C HIS A 51 12.28 -8.44 2.72
N GLU A 52 12.55 -8.12 1.46
CA GLU A 52 13.36 -6.95 1.08
C GLU A 52 12.58 -5.66 1.36
N LEU A 53 11.31 -5.61 0.93
CA LEU A 53 10.42 -4.48 1.23
C LEU A 53 10.25 -4.24 2.72
N ALA A 54 10.15 -5.32 3.52
CA ALA A 54 10.05 -5.21 4.98
C ALA A 54 11.31 -4.59 5.60
N ARG A 55 12.50 -4.95 5.09
CA ARG A 55 13.77 -4.36 5.53
C ARG A 55 13.87 -2.89 5.14
N GLU A 56 13.54 -2.54 3.90
CA GLU A 56 13.56 -1.16 3.41
C GLU A 56 12.56 -0.26 4.18
N LEU A 57 11.36 -0.78 4.47
CA LEU A 57 10.39 -0.09 5.31
C LEU A 57 10.96 0.16 6.71
N HIS A 58 11.60 -0.85 7.31
CA HIS A 58 12.20 -0.71 8.63
C HIS A 58 13.28 0.39 8.65
N GLU A 59 14.19 0.37 7.69
CA GLU A 59 15.25 1.38 7.54
C GLU A 59 14.65 2.79 7.34
N SER A 60 13.65 2.92 6.47
CA SER A 60 12.95 4.18 6.21
C SER A 60 12.21 4.71 7.46
N TYR A 61 11.60 3.81 8.23
CA TYR A 61 10.92 4.17 9.47
C TYR A 61 11.91 4.63 10.55
N GLN A 62 13.06 3.97 10.70
CA GLN A 62 14.10 4.41 11.64
C GLN A 62 14.62 5.82 11.29
N ALA A 63 14.69 6.16 10.01
CA ALA A 63 15.09 7.49 9.54
C ALA A 63 14.00 8.57 9.71
N CYS A 64 12.73 8.19 9.87
CA CYS A 64 11.60 9.09 10.03
C CYS A 64 10.71 8.68 11.22
N PRO A 65 11.13 8.96 12.46
CA PRO A 65 10.44 8.48 13.66
C PRO A 65 9.09 9.15 13.90
N TYR A 66 8.77 10.24 13.19
CA TYR A 66 7.50 10.95 13.29
C TYR A 66 6.78 11.03 11.94
N PRO A 67 6.15 9.93 11.48
CA PRO A 67 5.32 9.94 10.26
C PRO A 67 4.12 10.90 10.41
N MET A 68 3.75 11.59 9.33
CA MET A 68 2.82 12.74 9.37
C MET A 68 1.56 12.56 8.50
N ALA A 69 1.35 11.41 7.85
CA ALA A 69 0.20 11.17 6.98
C ALA A 69 -1.15 11.52 7.63
N PHE A 70 -1.40 11.04 8.84
CA PHE A 70 -2.65 11.37 9.55
C PHE A 70 -2.79 12.86 9.86
N ASN A 71 -1.67 13.54 10.15
CA ASN A 71 -1.70 14.99 10.38
C ASN A 71 -2.02 15.76 9.10
N ARG A 72 -1.50 15.30 7.95
CA ARG A 72 -1.84 15.87 6.64
C ARG A 72 -3.31 15.61 6.28
N LEU A 73 -3.79 14.37 6.45
CA LEU A 73 -5.21 14.03 6.24
C LEU A 73 -6.14 14.87 7.12
N ARG A 74 -5.82 15.00 8.42
CA ARG A 74 -6.58 15.85 9.34
C ARG A 74 -6.64 17.30 8.86
N LYS A 75 -5.51 17.85 8.41
CA LYS A 75 -5.44 19.21 7.86
C LYS A 75 -6.20 19.35 6.53
N ARG A 76 -6.31 18.28 5.74
CA ARG A 76 -7.03 18.31 4.46
C ARG A 76 -8.56 18.27 4.64
N PHE A 77 -9.04 17.47 5.59
CA PHE A 77 -10.47 17.15 5.70
C PHE A 77 -11.16 17.71 6.95
N LEU A 78 -10.42 18.09 7.99
CA LEU A 78 -10.96 18.45 9.31
C LEU A 78 -10.48 19.83 9.82
N SER A 79 -9.82 20.64 8.99
CA SER A 79 -9.48 22.03 9.31
C SER A 79 -10.01 22.97 8.24
#